data_AF-A0A2G5C1P6-F1
#
_entry.id   AF-A0A2G5C1P6-F1
#
_cell.length_a   1.000
_cell.length_b   1.000
_cell.length_c   1.000
_cell.angle_alpha   90.00
_cell.angle_beta   90.00
_cell.angle_gamma   90.00
#
_symmetry.space_group_name_H-M   'P 1'
#
loop_
_entity.id
_entity.type
_entity.pdbx_description
1 polymer ?
#
loop_
_entity_poly.entity_id
_entity_poly.type
_entity_poly.pdbx_seq_one_letter_code
_entity_poly.pdbx_strand_id
1 'polypeptide(L)'
;MADGALCVTRAMQHELAEKWGITATVLYDHPPEFFHPASLEEKYKLFCRLKKNIIYPYGIRDCVSMGTMGTSTSDSNDTLFTTQVGTEISLKMNRPAIIVSSTS
;
A
#
# COMPACT_ATOMS: atom_id res chain seq x y z
N MET A 1 -18.85 34.96 -17.00
CA MET A 1 -18.78 33.89 -18.02
C MET A 1 -17.79 32.87 -17.50
N ALA A 2 -18.12 31.58 -17.50
CA ALA A 2 -17.19 30.54 -17.08
C ALA A 2 -16.28 30.22 -18.29
N ASP A 3 -15.12 30.86 -18.35
CA ASP A 3 -14.17 30.71 -19.48
C ASP A 3 -13.38 29.39 -19.47
N GLY A 4 -13.60 28.52 -18.48
CA GLY A 4 -12.92 27.21 -18.37
C GLY A 4 -13.91 26.05 -18.47
N ALA A 5 -14.06 25.46 -19.66
CA ALA A 5 -14.76 24.18 -19.80
C ALA A 5 -13.84 23.04 -19.31
N LEU A 6 -14.08 22.52 -18.11
CA LEU A 6 -13.39 21.35 -17.57
C LEU A 6 -14.32 20.13 -17.63
N CYS A 7 -13.76 18.95 -17.92
CA CYS A 7 -14.51 17.69 -17.92
C CYS A 7 -13.68 16.56 -17.31
N VAL A 8 -14.34 15.52 -16.82
CA VAL A 8 -13.68 14.45 -16.02
C VAL A 8 -13.27 13.24 -16.86
N THR A 9 -13.70 13.15 -18.12
CA THR A 9 -13.35 12.05 -19.02
C THR A 9 -13.16 12.52 -20.46
N ARG A 10 -12.36 11.77 -21.23
CA ARG A 10 -12.21 11.97 -22.69
C ARG A 10 -13.51 11.73 -23.46
N ALA A 11 -14.36 10.82 -22.99
CA ALA A 11 -15.67 10.57 -23.61
C ALA A 11 -16.56 11.82 -23.52
N MET A 12 -16.61 12.44 -22.32
CA MET A 12 -17.34 13.69 -22.11
C MET A 12 -16.76 14.85 -22.92
N GLN A 13 -15.43 14.95 -23.04
CA GLN A 13 -14.78 15.93 -23.92
C GLN A 13 -15.23 15.79 -25.38
N HIS A 14 -15.25 14.55 -25.89
CA HIS A 14 -15.66 14.26 -27.26
C HIS A 14 -17.13 14.62 -27.50
N GLU A 15 -18.02 14.27 -26.57
CA GLU A 15 -19.44 14.58 -26.67
C GLU A 15 -19.69 16.10 -26.63
N LEU A 16 -18.97 16.82 -25.76
CA LEU A 16 -19.01 18.29 -25.67
C LEU A 16 -18.59 18.97 -26.97
N ALA A 17 -17.53 18.46 -27.61
CA ALA A 17 -17.06 18.95 -28.89
C ALA A 17 -18.05 18.64 -30.03
N GLU A 18 -18.56 17.41 -30.11
CA GLU A 18 -19.40 16.96 -31.22
C GLU A 18 -20.82 17.57 -31.17
N LYS A 19 -21.44 17.63 -29.99
CA LYS A 19 -22.85 18.01 -29.84
C LYS A 19 -23.04 19.50 -29.58
N TRP A 20 -22.08 20.15 -28.93
CA TRP A 20 -22.21 21.55 -28.50
C TRP A 20 -21.10 22.47 -29.01
N GLY A 21 -20.09 21.93 -29.72
CA GLY A 21 -18.95 22.72 -30.19
C GLY A 21 -18.09 23.30 -29.05
N ILE A 22 -18.15 22.69 -27.86
CA ILE A 22 -17.45 23.16 -26.67
C ILE A 22 -16.08 22.50 -26.58
N THR A 23 -15.01 23.29 -26.60
CA THR A 23 -13.64 22.82 -26.35
C THR A 23 -13.40 22.73 -24.84
N ALA A 24 -13.57 21.53 -24.27
CA ALA A 24 -13.30 21.27 -22.87
C ALA A 24 -11.90 20.65 -22.66
N THR A 25 -11.27 20.93 -21.52
CA THR A 25 -10.03 20.29 -21.06
C THR A 25 -10.36 19.17 -20.08
N VAL A 26 -9.76 17.99 -20.28
CA VAL A 26 -9.95 16.87 -19.34
C VAL A 26 -9.08 17.09 -18.11
N LEU A 27 -9.70 17.13 -16.93
CA LEU A 27 -9.04 17.14 -15.63
C LEU A 27 -9.44 15.86 -14.90
N TYR A 28 -8.50 14.92 -14.81
CA TYR A 28 -8.69 13.72 -14.01
C TYR A 28 -8.43 14.04 -12.54
N ASP A 29 -9.35 13.62 -11.68
CA ASP A 29 -9.09 13.54 -10.24
C ASP A 29 -8.25 12.28 -9.98
N HIS A 30 -6.98 12.32 -10.40
CA HIS A 30 -6.04 11.26 -10.09
C HIS A 30 -5.32 11.61 -8.79
N PRO A 31 -5.08 10.63 -7.90
CA PRO A 31 -4.27 10.89 -6.73
C PRO A 31 -2.87 11.33 -7.18
N PRO A 32 -2.19 12.20 -6.40
CA PRO A 32 -0.80 12.57 -6.65
C PRO A 32 0.10 11.35 -6.87
N GLU A 33 1.20 11.52 -7.61
CA GLU A 33 2.11 10.41 -7.95
C GLU A 33 2.71 9.69 -6.74
N PHE A 34 2.76 10.34 -5.58
CA PHE A 34 3.23 9.70 -4.33
C PHE A 34 2.25 8.63 -3.80
N PHE A 35 1.00 8.58 -4.28
CA PHE A 35 0.10 7.46 -4.02
C PHE A 35 0.37 6.35 -5.02
N HIS A 36 1.28 5.46 -4.65
CA HIS A 36 1.63 4.29 -5.44
C HIS A 36 1.57 3.01 -4.59
N PRO A 37 1.51 1.83 -5.22
CA PRO A 37 1.75 0.58 -4.52
C PRO A 37 3.10 0.61 -3.81
N ALA A 38 3.12 0.23 -2.54
CA ALA A 38 4.36 0.21 -1.76
C ALA A 38 5.36 -0.82 -2.33
N SER A 39 6.61 -0.40 -2.47
CA SER A 39 7.74 -1.25 -2.85
C SER A 39 8.01 -2.32 -1.79
N LEU A 40 8.85 -3.30 -2.12
CA LEU A 40 9.23 -4.34 -1.17
C LEU A 40 10.00 -3.75 0.04
N GLU A 41 10.87 -2.79 -0.22
CA GLU A 41 11.67 -2.08 0.78
C GLU A 41 10.78 -1.22 1.68
N GLU A 42 9.78 -0.53 1.12
CA GLU A 42 8.82 0.27 1.88
C GLU A 42 7.97 -0.60 2.81
N LYS A 43 7.47 -1.73 2.29
CA LYS A 43 6.76 -2.74 3.09
C LYS A 43 7.65 -3.27 4.20
N TYR A 44 8.89 -3.63 3.90
CA TYR A 44 9.86 -4.09 4.88
C TYR A 44 10.07 -3.08 6.00
N LYS A 45 10.39 -1.82 5.66
CA LYS A 45 10.60 -0.73 6.64
C LYS A 45 9.35 -0.50 7.50
N LEU A 46 8.17 -0.51 6.89
CA LEU A 46 6.90 -0.39 7.60
C LEU A 46 6.72 -1.51 8.63
N PHE A 47 6.90 -2.77 8.22
CA PHE A 47 6.72 -3.91 9.12
C PHE A 47 7.82 -4.04 10.18
N CYS A 48 9.04 -3.55 9.91
CA CYS A 48 10.06 -3.40 10.95
C CYS A 48 9.60 -2.44 12.07
N ARG A 49 8.99 -1.31 11.71
CA ARG A 49 8.45 -0.34 12.68
C ARG A 49 7.25 -0.91 13.44
N LEU A 50 6.37 -1.65 12.76
CA LEU A 50 5.18 -2.24 13.36
C LEU A 50 5.47 -3.52 14.15
N LYS A 51 6.62 -4.15 13.97
CA LYS A 51 7.02 -5.43 14.57
C LYS A 51 6.68 -5.52 16.06
N LYS A 52 7.02 -4.49 16.83
CA LYS A 52 6.80 -4.42 18.29
C LYS A 52 5.32 -4.29 18.69
N ASN A 53 4.48 -3.80 17.80
CA ASN A 53 3.04 -3.61 18.05
C ASN A 53 2.20 -4.82 17.62
N ILE A 54 2.73 -5.65 16.70
CA ILE A 54 2.00 -6.80 16.14
C ILE A 54 2.43 -8.10 16.83
N ILE A 55 3.68 -8.20 17.29
CA ILE A 55 4.21 -9.40 17.95
C ILE A 55 4.10 -9.25 19.46
N TYR A 56 3.30 -10.11 20.09
CA TYR A 56 3.17 -10.16 21.55
C TYR A 56 3.76 -11.47 22.10
N PRO A 57 4.87 -11.43 22.86
CA PRO A 57 5.58 -12.64 23.29
C PRO A 57 4.80 -13.51 24.29
N TYR A 58 3.79 -12.96 24.97
CA TYR A 58 2.98 -13.65 25.99
C TYR A 58 1.49 -13.71 25.62
N GLY A 59 1.16 -13.55 24.34
CA GLY A 59 -0.22 -13.52 23.84
C GLY A 59 -0.82 -14.90 23.52
N ILE A 60 -2.08 -14.87 23.10
CA ILE A 60 -2.86 -15.98 22.53
C ILE A 60 -2.01 -16.72 21.47
N ARG A 61 -2.13 -18.05 21.37
CA ARG A 61 -1.49 -18.85 20.29
C ARG A 61 -2.09 -18.46 18.93
N ASP A 62 -1.62 -17.36 18.37
CA ASP A 62 -2.00 -16.90 17.05
C ASP A 62 -0.91 -17.25 16.02
N CYS A 63 -1.27 -17.08 14.74
CA CYS A 63 -0.37 -17.37 13.61
C CYS A 63 0.89 -16.49 13.60
N VAL A 64 0.87 -15.37 14.33
CA VAL A 64 1.99 -14.42 14.46
C VAL A 64 2.99 -14.93 15.50
N SER A 65 2.50 -15.24 16.70
CA SER A 65 3.30 -15.67 17.85
C SER A 65 3.95 -17.03 17.62
N MET A 66 3.25 -17.95 16.95
CA MET A 66 3.80 -19.25 16.56
C MET A 66 4.92 -19.12 15.51
N GLY A 67 4.78 -18.19 14.57
CA GLY A 67 5.82 -17.92 13.55
C GLY A 67 7.10 -17.33 14.16
N THR A 68 6.99 -16.64 15.30
CA THR A 68 8.10 -16.01 16.01
C THR A 68 8.72 -16.86 17.10
N MET A 69 8.09 -17.97 17.50
CA MET A 69 8.55 -18.85 18.59
C MET A 69 9.88 -19.57 18.28
N GLY A 70 10.24 -19.68 16.99
CA GLY A 70 11.54 -20.18 16.52
C GLY A 70 12.60 -19.10 16.29
N THR A 71 12.24 -17.81 16.38
CA THR A 71 13.16 -16.69 16.26
C THR A 71 13.32 -16.05 17.63
N SER A 72 14.10 -16.70 18.49
CA SER A 72 14.50 -16.16 19.79
C SER A 72 15.09 -14.76 19.62
N THR A 73 14.40 -13.78 20.18
CA THR A 73 14.90 -12.48 20.67
C THR A 73 16.39 -12.23 20.42
N SER A 74 16.71 -11.44 19.38
CA SER A 74 17.78 -10.42 19.30
C SER A 74 18.03 -10.06 17.83
N ASP A 75 17.82 -8.80 17.45
CA ASP A 75 18.40 -8.14 16.27
C ASP A 75 18.26 -8.78 14.88
N SER A 76 17.32 -9.71 14.69
CA SER A 76 17.04 -10.22 13.36
C SER A 76 16.29 -9.15 12.56
N ASN A 77 16.88 -8.69 11.46
CA ASN A 77 16.31 -7.83 10.40
C ASN A 77 15.16 -8.52 9.64
N ASP A 78 14.40 -9.36 10.33
CA ASP A 78 13.33 -10.17 9.78
C ASP A 78 11.99 -9.66 10.30
N THR A 79 11.00 -9.63 9.40
CA THR A 79 9.61 -9.33 9.75
C THR A 79 8.75 -10.60 9.58
N LEU A 80 7.44 -10.48 9.82
CA LEU A 80 6.49 -11.56 9.55
C LEU A 80 6.35 -11.87 8.04
N PHE A 81 6.63 -10.89 7.19
CA PHE A 81 6.40 -10.98 5.74
C PHE A 81 7.68 -11.13 4.93
N THR A 82 8.81 -10.68 5.48
CA THR A 82 10.07 -10.51 4.76
C THR A 82 11.27 -10.95 5.59
N THR A 83 12.30 -11.41 4.89
CA THR A 83 13.62 -11.72 5.44
C THR A 83 14.64 -10.81 4.77
N GLN A 84 15.64 -10.36 5.54
CA GLN A 84 16.76 -9.61 5.02
C GLN A 84 18.05 -10.42 5.18
N VAL A 85 18.71 -10.74 4.06
CA VAL A 85 20.03 -11.36 4.03
C VAL A 85 21.02 -10.34 3.46
N GLY A 86 21.86 -9.77 4.33
CA GLY A 86 22.73 -8.65 3.94
C GLY A 86 21.91 -7.42 3.53
N THR A 87 22.02 -7.01 2.26
CA THR A 87 21.27 -5.89 1.68
C THR A 87 20.02 -6.34 0.91
N GLU A 88 19.85 -7.64 0.68
CA GLU A 88 18.75 -8.16 -0.11
C GLU A 88 17.53 -8.46 0.76
N ILE A 89 16.36 -8.00 0.32
CA ILE A 89 15.08 -8.21 0.98
C ILE A 89 14.25 -9.15 0.12
N SER A 90 13.72 -10.21 0.73
CA SER A 90 12.85 -11.18 0.04
C SER A 90 11.59 -11.46 0.85
N LEU A 91 10.53 -11.90 0.15
CA LEU A 91 9.27 -12.29 0.78
C LEU A 91 9.37 -13.71 1.35
N LYS A 92 8.84 -13.92 2.56
CA LYS A 92 8.71 -15.24 3.15
C LYS A 92 7.63 -16.06 2.44
N MET A 93 7.92 -17.34 2.19
CA MET A 93 6.97 -18.26 1.53
C MET A 93 5.72 -18.49 2.40
N ASN A 94 5.90 -18.73 3.70
CA ASN A 94 4.81 -19.00 4.65
C ASN A 94 4.40 -17.74 5.45
N ARG A 95 4.37 -16.58 4.79
CA ARG A 95 3.94 -15.34 5.45
C ARG A 95 2.41 -15.31 5.65
N PRO A 96 1.92 -14.71 6.74
CA PRO A 96 0.49 -14.51 6.93
C PRO A 96 -0.08 -13.51 5.91
N ALA A 97 -1.41 -13.41 5.85
CA ALA A 97 -2.10 -12.30 5.18
C ALA A 97 -2.57 -11.27 6.22
N ILE A 98 -2.62 -10.00 5.84
CA ILE A 98 -3.22 -8.94 6.66
C ILE A 98 -4.45 -8.42 5.94
N ILE A 99 -5.55 -8.31 6.70
CA ILE A 99 -6.75 -7.60 6.29
C ILE A 99 -6.79 -6.32 7.11
N VAL A 100 -6.82 -5.18 6.43
CA VAL A 100 -6.97 -3.87 7.07
C VAL A 100 -8.37 -3.38 6.74
N SER A 101 -9.17 -3.12 7.78
CA SER A 101 -10.47 -2.49 7.64
C SER A 101 -10.39 -1.12 8.28
N SER A 102 -10.72 -0.09 7.51
CA SER A 102 -10.93 1.26 8.03
C SER A 102 -12.44 1.48 8.13
N THR A 103 -12.91 1.86 9.31
CA THR A 103 -14.26 2.41 9.47
C THR A 103 -14.14 3.93 9.42
N SER A 104 -14.89 4.56 8.52
CA SER A 104 -15.05 6.01 8.39
C SER A 104 -15.85 6.60 9.55
#